data_AF-W4M0K4-F1
#
_entry.id   AF-W4M0K4-F1
#
_cell.length_a   1.000
_cell.length_b   1.000
_cell.length_c   1.000
_cell.angle_alpha   90.00
_cell.angle_beta   90.00
_cell.angle_gamma   90.00
#
_symmetry.space_group_name_H-M   'P 1'
#
loop_
_entity.id
_entity.type
_entity.pdbx_description
1 polymer ?
#
loop_
_entity_poly.entity_id
_entity_poly.type
_entity_poly.pdbx_seq_one_letter_code
_entity_poly.pdbx_strand_id
1 'polypeptide(L)' 'MTADDLCHLGQRLYGTRWKTPLARDIGVVRQTVSAWAGNKTPIPRRTVKTLQLLAERPRPHPYL' A
#
# COMPACT_ATOMS: atom_id res chain seq x y z
N MET A 1 -11.34 3.33 -3.08
CA MET A 1 -9.89 3.55 -3.02
C MET A 1 -9.36 3.55 -4.43
N THR A 2 -8.78 4.67 -4.84
CA THR A 2 -8.21 4.93 -6.16
C THR A 2 -6.70 4.64 -6.18
N ALA A 3 -6.09 4.71 -7.35
CA ALA A 3 -4.63 4.64 -7.49
C ALA A 3 -3.92 5.80 -6.77
N ASP A 4 -4.54 6.98 -6.76
CA ASP A 4 -4.03 8.17 -6.09
C ASP A 4 -4.06 8.01 -4.56
N ASP A 5 -5.20 7.54 -4.02
CA ASP A 5 -5.33 7.19 -2.60
C ASP A 5 -4.24 6.19 -2.17
N LEU A 6 -3.96 5.18 -3.00
CA LEU A 6 -2.92 4.20 -2.75
C LEU A 6 -1.53 4.83 -2.72
N CYS A 7 -1.23 5.73 -3.66
CA CYS A 7 0.03 6.46 -3.70
C CYS A 7 0.22 7.35 -2.47
N HIS A 8 -0.81 8.07 -2.05
CA HIS A 8 -0.77 8.90 -0.84
C HIS A 8 -0.61 8.06 0.43
N LEU A 9 -1.37 6.98 0.56
CA LEU A 9 -1.29 6.05 1.68
C LEU A 9 0.11 5.42 1.77
N GLY A 10 0.62 4.90 0.65
CA GLY A 10 1.94 4.29 0.60
C GLY A 10 3.04 5.27 1.01
N GLN A 11 3.04 6.48 0.44
CA GLN A 11 4.01 7.52 0.79
C GLN A 11 3.91 7.93 2.27
N ARG A 12 2.69 8.07 2.79
CA ARG A 12 2.46 8.41 4.20
C ARG A 12 2.98 7.34 5.17
N LEU A 13 2.86 6.06 4.80
CA LEU A 13 3.27 4.93 5.66
C LEU A 13 4.77 4.61 5.57
N TYR A 14 5.35 4.70 4.37
CA TYR A 14 6.68 4.14 4.10
C TYR A 14 7.65 5.10 3.38
N GLY A 15 7.24 6.33 3.09
CA GLY A 15 8.06 7.33 2.39
C GLY A 15 8.27 7.03 0.90
N THR A 16 9.35 7.56 0.33
CA THR A 16 9.61 7.55 -1.12
C THR A 16 9.70 6.14 -1.72
N ARG A 17 10.14 5.14 -0.95
CA ARG A 17 10.30 3.75 -1.39
C ARG A 17 9.14 2.84 -0.97
N TRP A 18 7.91 3.36 -0.94
CA TRP A 18 6.76 2.70 -0.34
C TRP A 18 6.26 1.41 -0.99
N LYS A 19 6.48 1.21 -2.29
CA LYS A 19 5.86 0.08 -3.02
C LYS A 19 6.33 -1.28 -2.50
N THR A 20 7.61 -1.43 -2.18
CA THR A 20 8.18 -2.68 -1.66
C THR A 20 7.72 -3.02 -0.24
N PRO A 21 7.84 -2.12 0.76
CA PRO A 21 7.39 -2.42 2.11
C PRO A 21 5.87 -2.58 2.19
N LEU A 22 5.08 -1.80 1.43
CA LEU A 22 3.64 -2.01 1.36
C LEU A 22 3.30 -3.40 0.81
N ALA A 23 3.96 -3.82 -0.29
CA ALA A 23 3.75 -5.13 -0.89
C ALA A 23 4.03 -6.26 0.11
N ARG A 24 5.11 -6.13 0.89
CA ARG A 24 5.46 -7.06 1.97
C ARG A 24 4.38 -7.13 3.05
N ASP A 25 3.89 -5.98 3.50
CA ASP A 25 2.91 -5.92 4.61
C ASP A 25 1.52 -6.43 4.21
N ILE A 26 1.13 -6.31 2.94
CA ILE A 26 -0.16 -6.84 2.42
C ILE A 26 -0.05 -8.21 1.76
N GLY A 27 1.16 -8.80 1.72
CA GLY A 27 1.40 -10.14 1.19
C GLY A 27 1.25 -10.28 -0.33
N VAL A 28 1.61 -9.25 -1.10
CA VAL A 28 1.62 -9.30 -2.58
C VAL A 28 2.99 -8.94 -3.13
N VAL A 29 3.21 -9.16 -4.43
CA VAL A 29 4.45 -8.75 -5.09
C VAL A 29 4.44 -7.26 -5.43
N ARG A 30 5.63 -6.62 -5.44
CA ARG A 30 5.80 -5.19 -5.79
C ARG A 30 5.20 -4.83 -7.15
N GLN A 31 5.23 -5.74 -8.11
CA GLN A 31 4.66 -5.52 -9.44
C GLN A 31 3.14 -5.30 -9.39
N THR A 32 2.43 -6.05 -8.54
CA THR A 32 0.99 -5.89 -8.31
C THR A 32 0.68 -4.50 -7.74
N VAL A 33 1.42 -4.08 -6.71
CA VAL A 33 1.28 -2.72 -6.16
C VAL A 33 1.58 -1.65 -7.22
N SER A 34 2.58 -1.88 -8.08
CA SER A 34 2.91 -0.96 -9.17
C SER A 34 1.81 -0.87 -10.23
N ALA A 35 1.15 -2.00 -10.54
CA ALA A 35 0.01 -2.03 -11.46
C ALA A 35 -1.19 -1.27 -10.90
N TRP A 36 -1.48 -1.42 -9.61
CA TRP A 36 -2.54 -0.66 -8.92
C TRP A 36 -2.23 0.84 -8.88
N ALA A 37 -1.00 1.22 -8.52
CA ALA A 37 -0.56 2.62 -8.49
C ALA A 37 -0.58 3.29 -9.88
N GLY A 38 -0.33 2.50 -10.93
CA GLY A 38 -0.41 2.97 -12.32
C GLY A 38 -1.81 2.83 -12.94
N ASN A 39 -2.84 2.52 -12.15
CA ASN A 39 -4.22 2.30 -12.59
C ASN A 39 -4.37 1.26 -13.72
N LYS A 40 -3.41 0.32 -13.86
CA LYS A 40 -3.43 -0.72 -14.90
C LYS A 40 -4.43 -1.82 -14.59
N THR A 41 -4.64 -2.09 -13.31
CA THR A 41 -5.56 -3.11 -12.81
C THR A 41 -6.27 -2.57 -11.57
N PRO A 42 -7.56 -2.88 -11.38
CA PRO A 42 -8.29 -2.48 -10.19
C PRO A 42 -7.73 -3.16 -8.93
N ILE A 43 -7.82 -2.47 -7.79
CA ILE A 43 -7.45 -3.03 -6.48
C ILE A 43 -8.58 -3.98 -6.02
N PRO A 44 -8.29 -5.25 -5.71
CA PRO A 44 -9.31 -6.17 -5.20
C PRO A 44 -9.95 -5.66 -3.91
N ARG A 45 -11.27 -5.85 -3.75
CA ARG A 45 -12.03 -5.39 -2.56
C ARG A 45 -11.43 -5.87 -1.23
N ARG A 46 -10.93 -7.10 -1.18
CA ARG A 46 -10.27 -7.66 0.01
C ARG A 46 -9.02 -6.86 0.39
N THR A 47 -8.20 -6.52 -0.60
CA THR A 47 -7.00 -5.71 -0.42
C THR A 47 -7.35 -4.29 0.02
N VAL A 48 -8.42 -3.68 -0.49
CA VAL A 48 -8.88 -2.37 -0.05
C VAL A 48 -9.14 -2.35 1.46
N LYS A 49 -9.81 -3.38 2.00
CA LYS A 49 -10.02 -3.49 3.45
C LYS A 49 -8.70 -3.61 4.22
N THR A 50 -7.76 -4.43 3.74
CA THR A 50 -6.43 -4.55 4.36
C THR A 50 -5.67 -3.22 4.35
N LEU A 51 -5.75 -2.45 3.26
CA LEU A 51 -5.12 -1.14 3.13
C LEU A 51 -5.74 -0.12 4.09
N GLN A 52 -7.07 -0.13 4.26
CA GLN A 52 -7.75 0.71 5.24
C GLN A 52 -7.31 0.39 6.67
N LEU A 53 -7.29 -0.89 7.05
CA LEU A 53 -6.80 -1.32 8.37
C LEU A 53 -5.34 -0.93 8.62
N LEU A 54 -4.49 -1.00 7.60
CA LEU A 54 -3.10 -0.54 7.69
C LEU A 54 -3.00 0.98 7.86
N ALA A 55 -3.90 1.76 7.26
CA ALA A 55 -3.94 3.21 7.41
C ALA A 55 -4.40 3.66 8.80
N GLU A 56 -5.23 2.85 9.47
CA GLU A 56 -5.69 3.08 10.84
C GLU A 56 -4.65 2.69 11.89
N ARG A 57 -3.65 1.88 11.52
CA ARG A 57 -2.62 1.42 12.46
C ARG A 57 -1.63 2.55 12.76
N PRO A 58 -1.37 2.89 14.03
CA PRO A 58 -0.29 3.80 14.38
C PRO A 58 1.04 3.23 13.87
N ARG A 59 1.89 4.11 13.30
CA ARG A 59 3.11 3.75 12.56
C ARG A 59 3.85 2.60 13.25
N PRO A 60 4.15 1.47 12.57
CA PRO A 60 5.15 0.56 13.08
C PRO A 60 6.46 1.34 13.13
N HIS A 61 7.00 1.52 14.34
CA HIS A 61 8.31 2.12 14.55
C HIS A 61 9.33 1.37 13.67
N PRO A 62 10.00 2.04 12.71
CA PRO A 62 11.06 1.40 11.99
C PRO A 62 12.26 1.37 12.95
N TYR A 63 12.76 0.16 13.22
CA TYR A 63 13.95 -0.14 14.03
C TYR A 63 13.76 -0.05 15.56
N LEU A 64 13.30 -1.15 16.15
CA LEU A 64 13.91 -1.71 17.35
C LEU A 64 14.79 -2.89 16.93
#